data_AF-A0A8B6DJI4-F1
#
_entry.id   AF-A0A8B6DJI4-F1
#
_cell.length_a   1.000
_cell.length_b   1.000
_cell.length_c   1.000
_cell.angle_alpha   90.00
_cell.angle_beta   90.00
_cell.angle_gamma   90.00
#
_symmetry.space_group_name_H-M   'P 1'
#
loop_
_entity.id
_entity.type
_entity.pdbx_description
1 polymer ?
#
loop_
_entity_poly.entity_id
_entity_poly.type
_entity_poly.pdbx_seq_one_letter_code
_entity_poly.pdbx_strand_id
1 'polypeptide(L)'
;MPTSAKTTENPTRHARSNEWSPVSYAEMRAFIGLVLAMGIVKKSSIESYWEASGISETPNFRDVMSRNRFQAILRYLHCSNNTTAVPRGQPGYDPLHKINPVVEFFNEVFELNYR
;
A
#
# COMPACT_ATOMS: atom_id res chain seq x y z
N MET A 1 26.56 -25.47 4.43
CA MET A 1 25.12 -25.66 4.68
C MET A 1 24.36 -25.00 3.54
N PRO A 2 23.76 -25.75 2.61
CA PRO A 2 22.99 -25.14 1.52
C PRO A 2 21.65 -24.64 2.05
N THR A 3 21.35 -23.38 1.75
CA THR A 3 20.11 -22.68 2.12
C THR A 3 18.94 -23.28 1.33
N SER A 4 17.97 -23.91 2.00
CA SER A 4 16.73 -24.37 1.35
C SER A 4 16.02 -23.20 0.66
N ALA A 5 15.75 -23.36 -0.64
CA ALA A 5 14.82 -22.51 -1.36
C ALA A 5 13.47 -22.57 -0.64
N LYS A 6 12.89 -21.40 -0.32
CA LYS A 6 11.52 -21.33 0.20
C LYS A 6 10.59 -21.77 -0.93
N THR A 7 10.01 -22.95 -0.80
CA THR A 7 8.90 -23.40 -1.64
C THR A 7 7.76 -22.39 -1.49
N THR A 8 7.46 -21.65 -2.55
CA THR A 8 6.29 -20.78 -2.60
C THR A 8 5.05 -21.67 -2.73
N GLU A 9 4.39 -21.98 -1.62
CA GLU A 9 3.10 -22.68 -1.66
C GLU A 9 2.09 -21.83 -2.43
N ASN A 10 1.36 -22.47 -3.35
CA ASN A 10 0.32 -21.80 -4.12
C ASN A 10 -0.79 -21.31 -3.19
N PRO A 11 -1.28 -20.07 -3.39
CA PRO A 11 -2.37 -19.53 -2.58
C PRO A 11 -3.63 -20.40 -2.67
N THR A 12 -4.36 -20.52 -1.56
CA THR A 12 -5.62 -21.27 -1.51
C THR A 12 -6.63 -20.72 -2.50
N ARG A 13 -7.62 -21.53 -2.94
CA ARG A 13 -8.63 -21.14 -3.94
C ARG A 13 -9.31 -19.80 -3.66
N HIS A 14 -9.53 -19.48 -2.39
CA HIS A 14 -10.21 -18.26 -1.91
C HIS A 14 -9.25 -17.17 -1.42
N ALA A 15 -7.95 -17.31 -1.65
CA ALA A 15 -6.99 -16.29 -1.29
C ALA A 15 -7.27 -15.01 -2.07
N ARG A 16 -7.30 -13.88 -1.36
CA ARG A 16 -7.49 -12.54 -1.95
C ARG A 16 -6.43 -12.18 -3.00
N SER A 17 -5.26 -12.83 -2.97
CA SER A 17 -4.22 -12.70 -4.00
C SER A 17 -4.68 -13.18 -5.37
N ASN A 18 -5.64 -14.09 -5.44
CA ASN A 18 -6.15 -14.64 -6.70
C ASN A 18 -7.04 -13.64 -7.45
N GLU A 19 -7.52 -12.59 -6.79
CA GLU A 19 -8.31 -11.51 -7.37
C GLU A 19 -7.45 -10.28 -7.74
N TRP A 20 -6.12 -10.41 -7.72
CA TRP A 20 -5.24 -9.29 -8.03
C TRP A 20 -5.36 -8.87 -9.49
N SER A 21 -5.52 -7.56 -9.68
CA SER A 21 -5.47 -6.89 -10.98
C SER A 21 -4.56 -5.66 -10.90
N PRO A 22 -3.92 -5.25 -12.02
CA PRO A 22 -3.13 -4.03 -12.07
C PRO A 22 -3.92 -2.82 -11.54
N VAL A 23 -3.24 -1.92 -10.83
CA VAL A 23 -3.85 -0.71 -10.27
C VAL A 23 -3.76 0.41 -11.29
N SER A 24 -4.91 0.95 -11.68
CA SER A 24 -4.96 2.10 -12.58
C SER A 24 -4.59 3.40 -11.86
N TYR A 25 -4.25 4.44 -12.63
CA TYR A 25 -3.99 5.78 -12.09
C TYR A 25 -5.18 6.34 -11.30
N ALA A 26 -6.40 6.13 -11.81
CA ALA A 26 -7.63 6.57 -11.14
C ALA A 26 -7.83 5.86 -9.80
N GLU A 27 -7.61 4.54 -9.75
CA GLU A 27 -7.68 3.78 -8.50
C GLU A 27 -6.62 4.21 -7.50
N MET A 28 -5.38 4.51 -7.95
CA MET A 28 -4.33 4.99 -7.05
C MET A 28 -4.69 6.35 -6.44
N ARG A 29 -5.27 7.27 -7.23
CA ARG A 29 -5.78 8.56 -6.71
C ARG A 29 -6.91 8.35 -5.70
N ALA A 30 -7.85 7.47 -6.00
CA ALA A 30 -8.93 7.12 -5.08
C ALA A 30 -8.39 6.52 -3.77
N PHE A 31 -7.44 5.59 -3.86
CA PHE A 31 -6.76 4.98 -2.71
C PHE A 31 -6.09 6.04 -1.83
N ILE A 32 -5.27 6.93 -2.41
CA ILE A 32 -4.62 8.02 -1.67
C ILE A 32 -5.66 8.95 -1.04
N GLY A 33 -6.73 9.29 -1.76
CA GLY A 33 -7.83 10.10 -1.24
C GLY A 33 -8.48 9.49 0.00
N LEU A 34 -8.71 8.17 -0.01
CA LEU A 34 -9.23 7.45 1.16
C LEU A 34 -8.22 7.43 2.31
N VAL A 35 -6.92 7.23 2.05
CA VAL A 35 -5.88 7.30 3.09
C VAL A 35 -5.83 8.68 3.75
N LEU A 36 -5.94 9.76 2.98
CA LEU A 36 -6.00 11.13 3.50
C LEU A 36 -7.28 11.35 4.32
N ALA A 37 -8.43 10.84 3.86
CA ALA A 37 -9.70 10.92 4.59
C ALA A 37 -9.64 10.17 5.93
N MET A 38 -8.98 9.01 6.00
CA MET A 38 -8.70 8.30 7.26
C MET A 38 -7.73 9.08 8.17
N GLY A 39 -6.99 10.04 7.62
CA GLY A 39 -6.22 11.03 8.36
C GLY A 39 -7.12 11.96 9.19
N ILE A 40 -8.27 12.33 8.62
CA ILE A 40 -9.22 13.31 9.17
C ILE A 40 -10.25 12.62 10.07
N VAL A 41 -10.90 11.57 9.56
CA VAL A 41 -11.92 10.81 10.30
C VAL A 41 -11.25 9.56 10.84
N LYS A 42 -11.07 9.47 12.15
CA LYS A 42 -10.46 8.30 12.80
C LYS A 42 -11.52 7.29 13.21
N LYS A 43 -11.33 6.04 12.81
CA LYS A 43 -12.13 4.88 13.24
C LYS A 43 -11.24 3.81 13.86
N SER A 44 -11.85 2.87 14.57
CA SER A 44 -11.14 1.83 15.35
C SER A 44 -10.44 0.79 14.48
N SER A 45 -10.89 0.58 13.24
CA SER A 45 -10.31 -0.39 12.30
C SER A 45 -10.43 0.10 10.86
N ILE A 46 -9.60 -0.43 9.95
CA ILE A 46 -9.71 -0.13 8.51
C ILE A 46 -11.06 -0.59 7.97
N GLU A 47 -11.58 -1.71 8.47
CA GLU A 47 -12.86 -2.29 8.06
C GLU A 47 -14.04 -1.39 8.39
N SER A 48 -13.99 -0.69 9.54
CA SER A 48 -15.09 0.16 10.02
C SER A 48 -15.41 1.35 9.11
N TYR A 49 -14.47 1.75 8.24
CA TYR A 49 -14.71 2.78 7.22
C TYR A 49 -15.70 2.30 6.13
N TRP A 50 -15.91 0.99 5.97
CA TRP A 50 -16.84 0.41 5.00
C TRP A 50 -18.17 -0.07 5.61
N GLU A 51 -18.41 0.24 6.89
CA GLU A 51 -19.72 0.02 7.51
C GLU A 51 -20.79 0.89 6.82
N ALA A 52 -21.92 0.27 6.45
CA ALA A 52 -23.01 0.90 5.68
C ALA A 52 -24.24 1.25 6.53
N SER A 53 -24.17 1.09 7.84
CA SER A 53 -25.34 1.30 8.68
C SER A 53 -24.95 1.62 10.10
N GLY A 54 -25.74 2.49 10.73
CA GLY A 54 -25.62 2.83 12.14
C GLY A 54 -24.76 4.07 12.38
N ILE A 55 -24.49 4.33 13.66
CA ILE A 55 -23.81 5.56 14.13
C ILE A 55 -22.36 5.64 13.62
N SER A 56 -21.78 4.51 13.24
CA SER A 56 -20.42 4.38 12.72
C SER A 56 -20.32 4.44 11.19
N GLU A 57 -21.41 4.71 10.47
CA GLU A 57 -21.37 4.89 9.02
C GLU A 57 -20.33 5.95 8.63
N THR A 58 -19.64 5.70 7.51
CA THR A 58 -18.70 6.66 6.92
C THR A 58 -19.11 6.90 5.47
N PRO A 59 -19.79 8.02 5.18
CA PRO A 59 -20.28 8.31 3.83
C PRO A 59 -19.17 8.22 2.78
N ASN A 60 -19.53 7.80 1.58
CA ASN A 60 -18.70 7.79 0.36
C ASN A 60 -17.52 6.79 0.30
N PHE A 61 -17.08 6.18 1.41
CA PHE A 61 -15.95 5.22 1.36
C PHE A 61 -16.26 4.02 0.46
N ARG A 62 -17.48 3.49 0.55
CA ARG A 62 -17.95 2.35 -0.26
C ARG A 62 -18.13 2.71 -1.74
N ASP A 63 -18.50 3.96 -2.01
CA ASP A 63 -18.78 4.45 -3.36
C ASP A 63 -17.48 4.73 -4.14
N VAL A 64 -16.42 5.11 -3.43
CA VAL A 64 -15.11 5.40 -4.02
C VAL A 64 -14.35 4.11 -4.37
N MET A 65 -14.30 3.14 -3.47
CA MET A 65 -13.57 1.88 -3.67
C MET A 65 -14.13 0.79 -2.77
N SER A 66 -14.14 -0.47 -3.21
CA SER A 66 -14.52 -1.57 -2.32
C SER A 66 -13.45 -1.82 -1.25
N ARG A 67 -13.88 -2.26 -0.06
CA ARG A 67 -12.96 -2.61 1.06
C ARG A 67 -11.89 -3.60 0.62
N ASN A 68 -12.29 -4.62 -0.14
CA ASN A 68 -11.38 -5.67 -0.60
C ASN A 68 -10.33 -5.11 -1.56
N ARG A 69 -10.72 -4.23 -2.49
CA ARG A 69 -9.77 -3.57 -3.40
C ARG A 69 -8.81 -2.66 -2.65
N PHE A 70 -9.31 -1.86 -1.70
CA PHE A 70 -8.47 -1.02 -0.85
C PHE A 70 -7.44 -1.85 -0.07
N GLN A 71 -7.88 -2.92 0.59
CA GLN A 71 -7.00 -3.82 1.34
C GLN A 71 -5.98 -4.54 0.45
N ALA A 72 -6.36 -4.91 -0.77
CA ALA A 72 -5.43 -5.50 -1.74
C ALA A 72 -4.34 -4.50 -2.14
N ILE A 73 -4.72 -3.26 -2.50
CA ILE A 73 -3.74 -2.20 -2.83
C ILE A 73 -2.84 -1.92 -1.63
N LEU A 74 -3.41 -1.75 -0.43
CA LEU A 74 -2.66 -1.52 0.81
C LEU A 74 -1.64 -2.64 1.07
N ARG A 75 -2.01 -3.90 0.84
CA ARG A 75 -1.15 -5.07 1.09
C ARG A 75 0.05 -5.15 0.15
N TYR A 76 -0.12 -4.75 -1.10
CA TYR A 76 0.87 -4.92 -2.17
C TYR A 76 1.47 -3.60 -2.68
N LEU A 77 1.26 -2.49 -1.97
CA LEU A 77 1.85 -1.21 -2.31
C LEU A 77 3.38 -1.27 -2.18
N HIS A 78 4.06 -1.09 -3.30
CA HIS A 78 5.52 -1.02 -3.39
C HIS A 78 5.93 0.23 -4.14
N CYS A 79 6.88 0.98 -3.59
CA CYS A 79 7.39 2.20 -4.21
C CYS A 79 8.82 2.03 -4.76
N SER A 80 9.36 0.82 -4.69
CA SER A 80 10.70 0.49 -5.16
C SER A 80 10.73 -0.91 -5.74
N ASN A 81 11.66 -1.15 -6.67
CA ASN A 81 11.88 -2.46 -7.24
C ASN A 81 12.68 -3.34 -6.26
N ASN A 82 12.04 -4.37 -5.69
CA ASN A 82 12.72 -5.26 -4.75
C ASN A 82 13.81 -6.12 -5.40
N THR A 83 13.82 -6.29 -6.74
CA THR A 83 14.86 -7.08 -7.42
C THR A 83 16.22 -6.37 -7.46
N THR A 84 16.25 -5.07 -7.17
CA THR A 84 17.47 -4.27 -7.11
C THR A 84 17.99 -4.05 -5.69
N ALA A 85 17.30 -4.61 -4.68
CA ALA A 85 17.68 -4.44 -3.28
C ALA A 85 18.99 -5.20 -2.98
N VAL A 86 20.00 -4.47 -2.51
CA VAL A 86 21.27 -5.06 -2.05
C VAL A 86 21.08 -5.70 -0.67
N PRO A 87 21.62 -6.90 -0.40
CA PRO A 87 21.53 -7.53 0.92
C PRO A 87 22.27 -6.75 2.02
N ARG A 88 21.75 -6.84 3.25
CA ARG A 88 22.40 -6.25 4.43
C ARG A 88 23.83 -6.79 4.60
N GLY A 89 24.77 -5.88 4.82
CA GLY A 89 26.19 -6.21 5.01
C GLY A 89 27.00 -6.25 3.71
N GLN A 90 26.40 -6.01 2.55
CA GLN A 90 27.10 -5.85 1.28
C GLN A 90 27.31 -4.36 0.94
N PRO A 91 28.37 -4.00 0.19
CA PRO A 91 28.56 -2.64 -0.30
C PRO A 91 27.35 -2.18 -1.12
N GLY A 92 26.87 -0.96 -0.88
CA GLY A 92 25.67 -0.43 -1.53
C GLY A 92 24.34 -0.83 -0.86
N TYR A 93 24.38 -1.47 0.31
CA TYR A 93 23.17 -1.69 1.10
C TYR A 93 22.52 -0.38 1.54
N ASP A 94 21.27 -0.17 1.10
CA ASP A 94 20.42 0.92 1.55
C ASP A 94 19.32 0.39 2.49
N PRO A 95 19.31 0.78 3.79
CA PRO A 95 18.24 0.40 4.71
C PRO A 95 16.87 1.01 4.33
N LEU A 96 16.84 2.09 3.55
CA LEU A 96 15.64 2.79 3.12
C LEU A 96 15.15 2.36 1.74
N HIS A 97 15.81 1.42 1.04
CA HIS A 97 15.58 1.05 -0.36
C HIS A 97 14.10 0.97 -0.77
N LYS A 98 13.25 0.43 0.11
CA LYS A 98 11.82 0.22 -0.14
C LYS A 98 10.98 1.51 -0.17
N ILE A 99 11.40 2.53 0.57
CA ILE A 99 10.69 3.80 0.74
C ILE A 99 11.46 4.99 0.16
N ASN A 100 12.75 4.82 -0.13
CA ASN A 100 13.63 5.88 -0.60
C ASN A 100 13.07 6.65 -1.81
N PRO A 101 12.48 6.00 -2.84
CA PRO A 101 11.89 6.74 -3.96
C PRO A 101 10.78 7.72 -3.58
N VAL A 102 10.02 7.42 -2.51
CA VAL A 102 8.97 8.31 -1.99
C VAL A 102 9.59 9.46 -1.20
N VAL A 103 10.62 9.16 -0.40
CA VAL A 103 11.34 10.17 0.41
C VAL A 103 12.02 11.18 -0.50
N GLU A 104 12.75 10.70 -1.52
CA GLU A 104 13.41 11.55 -2.52
C GLU A 104 12.41 12.44 -3.25
N PHE A 105 11.30 11.85 -3.73
CA PHE A 105 10.23 12.62 -4.37
C PHE A 105 9.72 13.76 -3.48
N PHE A 106 9.43 13.50 -2.20
CA PHE A 106 8.95 14.56 -1.31
C PHE A 106 10.02 15.60 -0.96
N ASN A 107 11.28 15.19 -0.78
CA ASN A 107 12.37 16.13 -0.55
C ASN A 107 12.53 17.09 -1.73
N GLU A 108 12.55 16.57 -2.97
CA GLU A 108 12.60 17.40 -4.19
C GLU A 108 11.41 18.36 -4.26
N VAL A 109 10.19 17.86 -4.01
CA VAL A 109 8.99 18.71 -3.99
C VAL A 109 9.10 19.79 -2.92
N PHE A 110 9.62 19.48 -1.74
CA PHE A 110 9.73 20.47 -0.68
C PHE A 110 10.80 21.51 -0.96
N GLU A 111 11.98 21.13 -1.43
CA GLU A 111 13.05 22.07 -1.81
C GLU A 111 12.60 23.03 -2.92
N LEU A 112 11.77 22.55 -3.86
CA LEU A 112 11.24 23.39 -4.93
C LEU A 112 10.17 24.39 -4.47
N ASN A 113 9.37 24.04 -3.45
CA ASN A 113 8.18 24.80 -3.07
C ASN A 113 8.29 25.55 -1.73
N TYR A 114 9.22 25.15 -0.87
CA TYR A 114 9.45 25.72 0.45
C TYR A 114 10.94 26.07 0.57
N ARG A 115 11.23 27.37 0.74
CA ARG A 115 12.56 27.91 1.03
C ARG A 115 12.70 28.22 2.52
#